data_AF-A0A2R7QPA6-F1
#
_entry.id   AF-A0A2R7QPA6-F1
#
_cell.length_a   1.000
_cell.length_b   1.000
_cell.length_c   1.000
_cell.angle_alpha   90.00
_cell.angle_beta   90.00
_cell.angle_gamma   90.00
#
_symmetry.space_group_name_H-M   'P 1'
#
loop_
_entity.id
_entity.type
_entity.pdbx_description
1 polymer ?
#
loop_
_entity_poly.entity_id
_entity_poly.type
_entity_poly.pdbx_seq_one_letter_code
_entity_poly.pdbx_strand_id
1 'polypeptide(L)'
;MESRFRRTGLMVALLSALAAAPAVAEPLGNLARISAAPGKDGSPGWDIRTDNGMLLRVDLLGEDMLRVQAGRNGTLSGAGDKAAPIVVPQPATKVAAQLEEDATEVRIRTAALVLHIQRQPLRLALDR
;
A
#
# COMPACT_ATOMS: atom_id res chain seq x y z
N MET A 1 29.78 33.90 -37.26
CA MET A 1 29.46 32.56 -36.74
C MET A 1 29.31 32.62 -35.21
N GLU A 2 28.38 33.42 -34.66
CA GLU A 2 28.30 33.61 -33.19
C GLU A 2 26.86 33.50 -32.65
N SER A 3 25.85 33.58 -33.51
CA SER A 3 24.43 33.45 -33.13
C SER A 3 23.93 32.01 -33.02
N ARG A 4 24.64 31.05 -33.65
CA ARG A 4 24.27 29.62 -33.62
C ARG A 4 24.68 28.91 -32.32
N PHE A 5 25.75 29.36 -31.67
CA PHE A 5 26.20 28.78 -30.39
C PHE A 5 25.30 29.16 -29.21
N ARG A 6 24.70 30.37 -29.23
CA ARG A 6 23.84 30.87 -28.14
C ARG A 6 22.45 30.22 -28.11
N ARG A 7 21.91 29.80 -29.26
CA ARG A 7 20.61 29.10 -29.36
C ARG A 7 20.68 27.65 -28.89
N THR A 8 21.80 26.98 -29.11
CA THR A 8 22.01 25.58 -28.70
C THR A 8 22.14 25.44 -27.19
N GLY A 9 22.83 26.37 -26.52
CA GLY A 9 22.97 26.35 -25.05
C GLY A 9 21.64 26.54 -24.31
N LEU A 10 20.74 27.39 -24.84
CA LEU A 10 19.42 27.63 -24.23
C LEU A 10 18.50 26.41 -24.36
N MET A 11 18.56 25.69 -25.49
CA MET A 11 17.80 24.44 -25.70
C MET A 11 18.22 23.32 -24.76
N VAL A 12 19.54 23.16 -24.52
CA VAL A 12 20.06 22.15 -23.58
C VAL A 12 19.61 22.44 -22.14
N ALA A 13 19.63 23.71 -21.71
CA ALA A 13 19.19 24.10 -20.37
C ALA A 13 17.68 23.85 -20.13
N LEU A 14 16.84 24.05 -21.15
CA LEU A 14 15.39 23.78 -21.09
C LEU A 14 15.05 22.29 -21.02
N LEU A 15 15.84 21.43 -21.67
CA LEU A 15 15.67 19.97 -21.63
C LEU A 15 16.06 19.37 -20.26
N SER A 16 17.06 19.92 -19.58
CA SER A 16 17.47 19.47 -18.24
C SER A 16 16.49 19.84 -17.12
N ALA A 17 15.64 20.86 -17.32
CA ALA A 17 14.66 21.28 -16.31
C ALA A 17 13.43 20.37 -16.23
N LEU A 18 13.11 19.60 -17.28
CA LEU A 18 11.98 18.67 -17.31
C LEU A 18 12.23 17.36 -16.53
N ALA A 19 13.48 17.06 -16.19
CA ALA A 19 13.86 15.80 -15.51
C ALA A 19 13.83 15.89 -13.98
N ALA A 20 13.54 17.07 -13.42
CA ALA A 20 13.63 17.33 -11.98
C ALA A 20 12.27 17.54 -11.29
N ALA A 21 11.18 17.01 -11.86
CA ALA A 21 9.90 17.00 -11.16
C ALA A 21 10.04 16.13 -9.89
N PRO A 22 9.73 16.66 -8.69
CA PRO A 22 9.80 15.87 -7.47
C PRO A 22 8.81 14.71 -7.57
N ALA A 23 9.29 13.50 -7.34
CA ALA A 23 8.42 12.34 -7.21
C ALA A 23 7.62 12.48 -5.91
N VAL A 24 6.39 13.00 -6.02
CA VAL A 24 5.44 13.01 -4.90
C VAL A 24 4.79 11.63 -4.83
N ALA A 25 4.78 11.04 -3.63
CA ALA A 25 4.07 9.79 -3.42
C ALA A 25 2.58 10.00 -3.71
N GLU A 26 2.02 9.15 -4.57
CA GLU A 26 0.59 9.16 -4.86
C GLU A 26 -0.20 8.83 -3.58
N PRO A 27 -1.18 9.65 -3.18
CA PRO A 27 -2.00 9.37 -2.01
C PRO A 27 -2.84 8.11 -2.22
N LEU A 28 -3.16 7.40 -1.13
CA LEU A 28 -3.96 6.17 -1.21
C LEU A 28 -5.43 6.40 -1.60
N GLY A 29 -5.95 7.63 -1.50
CA GLY A 29 -7.36 7.93 -1.76
C GLY A 29 -8.28 7.59 -0.59
N ASN A 30 -9.59 7.53 -0.85
CA ASN A 30 -10.59 7.13 0.14
C ASN A 30 -10.88 5.62 0.04
N LEU A 31 -11.27 5.00 1.15
CA LEU A 31 -11.75 3.62 1.16
C LEU A 31 -13.04 3.51 0.34
N ALA A 32 -13.00 2.73 -0.74
CA ALA A 32 -14.15 2.45 -1.59
C ALA A 32 -14.79 1.10 -1.25
N ARG A 33 -13.97 0.09 -0.92
CA ARG A 33 -14.45 -1.25 -0.56
C ARG A 33 -13.43 -1.97 0.30
N ILE A 34 -13.90 -2.73 1.29
CA ILE A 34 -13.14 -3.78 1.94
C ILE A 34 -13.82 -5.13 1.69
N SER A 35 -13.04 -6.20 1.51
CA SER A 35 -13.57 -7.54 1.25
C SER A 35 -12.65 -8.59 1.85
N ALA A 36 -13.23 -9.65 2.42
CA ALA A 36 -12.46 -10.78 2.91
C ALA A 36 -11.71 -11.45 1.74
N ALA A 37 -10.42 -11.66 1.93
CA ALA A 37 -9.52 -12.28 0.97
C ALA A 37 -8.52 -13.19 1.70
N PRO A 38 -8.98 -14.37 2.20
CA PRO A 38 -8.15 -15.27 3.00
C PRO A 38 -6.82 -15.62 2.30
N GLY A 39 -5.76 -15.78 3.09
CA GLY A 39 -4.48 -16.27 2.60
C GLY A 39 -4.59 -17.69 2.03
N LYS A 40 -3.63 -18.10 1.20
CA LYS A 40 -3.57 -19.47 0.65
C LYS A 40 -3.46 -20.55 1.74
N ASP A 41 -2.93 -20.16 2.87
CA ASP A 41 -2.76 -20.95 4.08
C ASP A 41 -3.99 -20.91 5.01
N GLY A 42 -5.07 -20.23 4.60
CA GLY A 42 -6.29 -20.07 5.38
C GLY A 42 -6.20 -18.98 6.46
N SER A 43 -5.11 -18.22 6.52
CA SER A 43 -4.99 -17.07 7.42
C SER A 43 -6.02 -15.98 7.07
N PRO A 44 -6.59 -15.29 8.08
CA PRO A 44 -7.50 -14.18 7.81
C PRO A 44 -6.78 -13.05 7.06
N GLY A 45 -7.42 -12.51 6.04
CA GLY A 45 -6.91 -11.40 5.26
C GLY A 45 -8.01 -10.62 4.56
N TRP A 46 -7.71 -9.37 4.20
CA TRP A 46 -8.64 -8.46 3.55
C TRP A 46 -7.97 -7.69 2.42
N ASP A 47 -8.71 -7.57 1.32
CA ASP A 47 -8.39 -6.66 0.23
C ASP A 47 -9.18 -5.36 0.43
N ILE A 48 -8.48 -4.23 0.40
CA ILE A 48 -9.04 -2.88 0.53
C ILE A 48 -8.79 -2.14 -0.77
N ARG A 49 -9.87 -1.73 -1.44
CA ARG A 49 -9.83 -0.92 -2.65
C ARG A 49 -10.15 0.52 -2.33
N THR A 50 -9.45 1.42 -3.00
CA THR A 50 -9.66 2.87 -2.88
C THR A 50 -10.32 3.44 -4.11
N ASP A 51 -10.86 4.65 -3.97
CA ASP A 51 -11.57 5.37 -5.04
C ASP A 51 -10.66 5.76 -6.22
N ASN A 52 -9.36 5.92 -5.98
CA ASN A 52 -8.35 6.18 -7.01
C ASN A 52 -7.70 4.91 -7.59
N GLY A 53 -8.26 3.72 -7.31
CA GLY A 53 -7.82 2.47 -7.94
C GLY A 53 -6.61 1.80 -7.29
N MET A 54 -6.21 2.22 -6.08
CA MET A 54 -5.22 1.51 -5.28
C MET A 54 -5.81 0.23 -4.69
N LEU A 55 -4.94 -0.76 -4.48
CA LEU A 55 -5.27 -1.98 -3.76
C LEU A 55 -4.33 -2.11 -2.57
N LEU A 56 -4.88 -2.19 -1.37
CA LEU A 56 -4.15 -2.64 -0.19
C LEU A 56 -4.58 -4.06 0.14
N ARG A 57 -3.63 -4.83 0.67
CA ARG A 57 -3.89 -6.13 1.28
C ARG A 57 -3.36 -6.15 2.69
N VAL A 58 -4.19 -6.62 3.61
CA VAL A 58 -3.86 -6.84 5.02
C VAL A 58 -4.02 -8.31 5.31
N ASP A 59 -2.93 -8.99 5.68
CA ASP A 59 -2.93 -10.39 6.11
C ASP A 59 -2.53 -10.48 7.58
N LEU A 60 -3.23 -11.30 8.38
CA LEU A 60 -2.83 -11.60 9.76
C LEU A 60 -1.85 -12.76 9.77
N LEU A 61 -0.65 -12.52 10.28
CA LEU A 61 0.40 -13.53 10.43
C LEU A 61 0.42 -14.15 11.84
N GLY A 62 -0.20 -13.45 12.80
CA GLY A 62 -0.34 -13.86 14.20
C GLY A 62 -1.35 -12.94 14.91
N GLU A 63 -1.54 -13.15 16.22
CA GLU A 63 -2.44 -12.29 17.00
C GLU A 63 -1.92 -10.85 17.11
N ASP A 64 -0.60 -10.66 17.10
CA ASP A 64 0.09 -9.38 17.26
C ASP A 64 0.84 -8.93 15.99
N MET A 65 0.74 -9.70 14.90
CA MET A 65 1.50 -9.49 13.68
C MET A 65 0.60 -9.46 12.45
N LEU A 66 0.76 -8.40 11.66
CA LEU A 66 0.07 -8.21 10.39
C LEU A 66 1.06 -7.84 9.28
N ARG A 67 0.70 -8.19 8.04
CA ARG A 67 1.39 -7.78 6.83
C ARG A 67 0.49 -6.83 6.07
N VAL A 68 1.02 -5.66 5.71
CA VAL A 68 0.36 -4.72 4.81
C VAL A 68 1.12 -4.66 3.49
N GLN A 69 0.40 -4.81 2.38
CA GLN A 69 0.92 -4.58 1.04
C GLN A 69 0.07 -3.53 0.36
N ALA A 70 0.70 -2.62 -0.39
CA ALA A 70 0.02 -1.63 -1.19
C ALA A 70 0.44 -1.79 -2.66
N GLY A 71 -0.53 -1.64 -3.55
CA GLY A 71 -0.40 -1.80 -4.97
C GLY A 71 -1.17 -0.72 -5.73
N ARG A 72 -0.78 -0.53 -6.99
CA ARG A 72 -1.37 0.45 -7.90
C ARG A 72 -2.20 -0.26 -8.96
N ASN A 73 -3.18 0.44 -9.53
CA ASN A 73 -4.02 -0.08 -10.62
C ASN A 73 -4.61 -1.46 -10.30
N GLY A 74 -5.10 -1.63 -9.06
CA GLY A 74 -5.70 -2.88 -8.59
C GLY A 74 -4.75 -4.07 -8.47
N THR A 75 -3.42 -3.88 -8.56
CA THR A 75 -2.44 -4.98 -8.59
C THR A 75 -1.40 -4.82 -7.49
N LEU A 76 -1.18 -5.87 -6.70
CA LEU A 76 -0.09 -5.94 -5.73
C LEU A 76 1.24 -6.21 -6.42
N SER A 77 2.25 -5.41 -6.11
CA SER A 77 3.62 -5.63 -6.61
C SER A 77 4.36 -6.60 -5.68
N GLY A 78 5.09 -7.55 -6.25
CA GLY A 78 6.04 -8.38 -5.51
C GLY A 78 7.28 -7.58 -5.10
N ALA A 79 8.16 -8.19 -4.30
CA ALA A 79 9.47 -7.61 -3.99
C ALA A 79 10.24 -7.34 -5.30
N GLY A 80 10.55 -6.08 -5.56
CA GLY A 80 11.13 -5.63 -6.83
C GLY A 80 12.61 -5.99 -7.01
N ASP A 81 13.28 -6.37 -5.93
CA ASP A 81 14.71 -6.71 -5.90
C ASP A 81 15.01 -8.13 -6.42
N LYS A 82 13.97 -8.97 -6.62
CA LYS A 82 14.10 -10.39 -6.98
C LYS A 82 15.09 -11.14 -6.08
N ALA A 83 15.36 -10.62 -4.89
CA ALA A 83 16.26 -11.25 -3.95
C ALA A 83 15.66 -12.60 -3.53
N ALA A 84 16.52 -13.58 -3.22
CA ALA A 84 16.06 -14.81 -2.62
C ALA A 84 15.22 -14.46 -1.38
N PRO A 85 14.03 -15.06 -1.18
CA PRO A 85 13.20 -14.77 -0.03
C PRO A 85 14.00 -14.92 1.27
N ILE A 86 14.20 -13.83 2.00
CA ILE A 86 14.78 -13.86 3.37
C ILE A 86 13.78 -14.48 4.36
N VAL A 87 12.52 -14.64 3.95
CA VAL A 87 11.41 -15.09 4.78
C VAL A 87 11.38 -16.62 4.82
N VAL A 88 11.68 -17.18 6.00
CA VAL A 88 11.43 -18.59 6.33
C VAL A 88 9.91 -18.83 6.33
N PRO A 89 9.40 -19.94 5.80
CA PRO A 89 7.97 -20.27 5.87
C PRO A 89 7.50 -20.30 7.34
N GLN A 90 6.69 -19.32 7.71
CA GLN A 90 6.06 -19.27 9.03
C GLN A 90 4.81 -20.16 8.97
N PRO A 91 4.62 -21.13 9.89
CA PRO A 91 3.39 -21.89 9.93
C PRO A 91 2.21 -20.95 10.20
N ALA A 92 1.15 -21.12 9.41
CA ALA A 92 -0.06 -20.33 9.55
C ALA A 92 -0.68 -20.55 10.93
N THR A 93 -0.76 -19.46 11.70
CA THR A 93 -1.45 -19.49 12.99
C THR A 93 -2.92 -19.17 12.75
N LYS A 94 -3.81 -19.98 13.32
CA LYS A 94 -5.25 -19.69 13.25
C LYS A 94 -5.56 -18.53 14.19
N VAL A 95 -5.59 -17.32 13.64
CA VAL A 95 -5.89 -16.10 14.39
C VAL A 95 -7.39 -15.87 14.41
N ALA A 96 -7.97 -15.72 15.60
CA ALA A 96 -9.32 -15.23 15.75
C ALA A 96 -9.35 -13.73 15.47
N ALA A 97 -10.11 -13.31 14.46
CA ALA A 97 -10.21 -11.91 14.07
C ALA A 97 -11.67 -11.50 13.86
N GLN A 98 -11.99 -10.27 14.24
CA GLN A 98 -13.30 -9.66 14.05
C GLN A 98 -13.16 -8.43 13.17
N LEU A 99 -14.08 -8.28 12.22
CA LEU A 99 -14.20 -7.08 11.39
C LEU A 99 -15.40 -6.28 11.87
N GLU A 100 -15.17 -5.06 12.31
CA GLU A 100 -16.20 -4.10 12.68
C GLU A 100 -16.20 -2.95 11.67
N GLU A 101 -17.38 -2.56 11.21
CA GLU A 101 -17.53 -1.46 10.25
C GLU A 101 -18.41 -0.36 10.82
N ASP A 102 -17.84 0.83 10.92
CA ASP A 102 -18.52 2.07 11.26
C ASP A 102 -18.56 3.02 10.05
N ALA A 103 -19.29 4.13 10.19
CA ALA A 103 -19.42 5.14 9.14
C ALA A 103 -18.08 5.83 8.78
N THR A 104 -17.18 5.97 9.74
CA THR A 104 -15.92 6.71 9.59
C THR A 104 -14.70 5.81 9.51
N GLU A 105 -14.77 4.61 10.08
CA GLU A 105 -13.66 3.67 10.14
C GLU A 105 -14.10 2.21 9.98
N VAL A 106 -13.12 1.36 9.70
CA VAL A 106 -13.22 -0.09 9.80
C VAL A 106 -12.18 -0.54 10.81
N ARG A 107 -12.52 -1.48 11.70
CA ARG A 107 -11.59 -2.04 12.68
C ARG A 107 -11.42 -3.53 12.44
N ILE A 108 -10.17 -3.97 12.37
CA ILE A 108 -9.80 -5.39 12.43
C ILE A 108 -9.24 -5.62 13.84
N ARG A 109 -9.93 -6.43 14.64
CA ARG A 109 -9.54 -6.76 16.01
C ARG A 109 -9.03 -8.18 16.12
N THR A 110 -7.96 -8.35 16.88
CA THR A 110 -7.49 -9.64 17.40
C THR A 110 -7.48 -9.59 18.94
N ALA A 111 -6.97 -10.64 19.59
CA ALA A 111 -6.75 -10.63 21.03
C ALA A 111 -5.66 -9.65 21.49
N ALA A 112 -4.72 -9.27 20.60
CA ALA A 112 -3.52 -8.50 20.96
C ALA A 112 -3.38 -7.16 20.24
N LEU A 113 -4.19 -6.88 19.21
CA LEU A 113 -4.17 -5.61 18.49
C LEU A 113 -5.54 -5.21 17.93
N VAL A 114 -5.65 -3.92 17.64
CA VAL A 114 -6.72 -3.34 16.83
C VAL A 114 -6.09 -2.52 15.70
N LEU A 115 -6.33 -2.94 14.46
CA LEU A 115 -6.02 -2.13 13.28
C LEU A 115 -7.22 -1.25 12.95
N HIS A 116 -7.06 0.05 13.14
CA HIS A 116 -8.00 1.07 12.72
C HIS A 116 -7.73 1.49 11.27
N ILE A 117 -8.77 1.48 10.44
CA ILE A 117 -8.74 1.85 9.03
C ILE A 117 -9.70 3.02 8.83
N GLN A 118 -9.20 4.25 8.83
CA GLN A 118 -10.04 5.41 8.55
C GLN A 118 -10.45 5.41 7.07
N ARG A 119 -11.70 5.79 6.78
CA ARG A 119 -12.23 5.71 5.41
C ARG A 119 -11.83 6.92 4.54
N GLN A 120 -11.66 8.12 5.11
CA GLN A 120 -11.50 9.37 4.36
C GLN A 120 -10.52 10.35 5.02
N PRO A 121 -9.28 10.50 4.50
CA PRO A 121 -8.63 9.61 3.53
C PRO A 121 -8.31 8.26 4.17
N LEU A 122 -7.99 7.25 3.37
CA LEU A 122 -7.54 5.97 3.87
C LEU A 122 -6.28 6.15 4.72
N ARG A 123 -6.37 5.78 6.00
CA ARG A 123 -5.27 5.77 6.95
C ARG A 123 -5.32 4.51 7.78
N LEU A 124 -4.15 4.06 8.21
CA LEU A 124 -3.97 2.91 9.07
C LEU A 124 -3.37 3.40 10.40
N ALA A 125 -3.99 3.02 11.51
CA ALA A 125 -3.47 3.20 12.85
C ALA A 125 -3.55 1.87 13.61
N LEU A 126 -2.54 1.58 14.42
CA LEU A 126 -2.43 0.31 15.13
C LEU A 126 -2.37 0.58 16.63
N ASP A 127 -3.29 -0.03 17.36
CA ASP A 127 -3.38 0.00 18.81
C ASP A 127 -3.28 -1.42 19.41
N ARG A 128 -3.04 -1.50 20.72
CA ARG A 128 -2.98 -2.75 21.51
C ARG A 128 -4.09 -2.79 22.54
#